data_AF-A0A9W8VA84-F1
#
_entry.id   AF-A0A9W8VA84-F1
#
_cell.length_a   1.000
_cell.length_b   1.000
_cell.length_c   1.000
_cell.angle_alpha   90.00
_cell.angle_beta   90.00
_cell.angle_gamma   90.00
#
_symmetry.space_group_name_H-M   'P 1'
#
loop_
_entity.id
_entity.type
_entity.pdbx_description
1 polymer ?
#
loop_
_entity_poly.entity_id
_entity_poly.type
_entity_poly.pdbx_seq_one_letter_code
_entity_poly.pdbx_strand_id
1 'polypeptide(L)'
;MAAMPIFIAVAASLAAMTSVSRTLWAFARDEATPFDKHLSKVDHNLKVPTNAIITVCIFQALLGLIYLGSPAAFNAVLSMAIVGMYLSYILPIAYMALYGRKDTPADKHGHFNLGKYVGPIFNWISMLWIILIIIFSTFPIELPVTAQNMNYAAVVMFAWILFGALYYATTGKNKFKVPEPSMPISFGIP
;
A
#
# COMPACT_ATOMS: atom_id res chain seq x y z
N MET A 1 -2.65 -29.80 16.33
CA MET A 1 -2.01 -29.32 15.07
C MET A 1 -2.52 -27.95 14.59
N ALA A 2 -3.67 -27.44 15.05
CA ALA A 2 -4.18 -26.11 14.65
C ALA A 2 -3.62 -24.92 15.45
N ALA A 3 -3.05 -25.13 16.64
CA ALA A 3 -2.59 -24.04 17.50
C ALA A 3 -1.48 -23.17 16.87
N MET A 4 -0.52 -23.81 16.19
CA MET A 4 0.59 -23.12 15.53
C MET A 4 0.11 -22.18 14.40
N PRO A 5 -0.68 -22.62 13.41
CA PRO A 5 -1.17 -21.71 12.37
C PRO A 5 -2.08 -20.60 12.89
N ILE A 6 -2.89 -20.86 13.93
CA ILE A 6 -3.72 -19.82 14.57
C ILE A 6 -2.84 -18.74 15.20
N PHE A 7 -1.80 -19.14 15.95
CA PHE A 7 -0.88 -18.19 16.57
C PHE A 7 -0.20 -17.30 15.53
N ILE A 8 0.28 -17.89 14.44
CA ILE A 8 0.92 -17.16 13.33
C ILE A 8 -0.07 -16.18 12.70
N ALA A 9 -1.31 -16.60 12.42
CA ALA A 9 -2.33 -15.76 11.81
C ALA A 9 -2.69 -14.55 12.70
N VAL A 10 -2.82 -14.75 14.01
CA VAL A 10 -3.10 -13.67 14.97
C VAL A 10 -1.93 -12.68 15.02
N ALA A 11 -0.69 -13.19 15.16
CA ALA A 11 0.49 -12.34 15.21
C ALA A 11 0.67 -11.50 13.93
N ALA A 12 0.51 -12.13 12.75
CA ALA A 12 0.59 -11.45 11.46
C ALA A 12 -0.50 -10.38 11.31
N SER A 13 -1.73 -10.67 11.76
CA SER A 13 -2.84 -9.72 11.70
C SER A 13 -2.61 -8.50 12.58
N LEU A 14 -2.06 -8.68 13.78
CA LEU A 14 -1.72 -7.57 14.69
C LEU A 14 -0.61 -6.68 14.11
N ALA A 15 0.42 -7.30 13.51
CA ALA A 15 1.50 -6.58 12.85
C ALA A 15 0.98 -5.79 11.63
N ALA A 16 0.14 -6.41 10.80
CA ALA A 16 -0.48 -5.76 9.64
C ALA A 16 -1.37 -4.58 10.07
N MET A 17 -2.22 -4.76 11.08
CA MET A 17 -3.08 -3.71 11.63
C MET A 17 -2.26 -2.50 12.10
N THR A 18 -1.16 -2.75 12.81
CA THR A 18 -0.25 -1.69 13.29
C THR A 18 0.42 -0.96 12.13
N SER A 19 0.85 -1.70 11.10
CA SER A 19 1.50 -1.13 9.91
C SER A 19 0.54 -0.25 9.09
N VAL A 20 -0.66 -0.76 8.80
CA VAL A 20 -1.65 -0.08 7.97
C VAL A 20 -2.18 1.17 8.66
N SER A 21 -2.48 1.10 9.97
CA SER A 21 -2.96 2.27 10.72
C SER A 21 -1.92 3.39 10.81
N ARG A 22 -0.64 3.06 11.00
CA ARG A 22 0.47 4.05 10.97
C ARG A 22 0.67 4.64 9.58
N THR A 23 0.55 3.83 8.54
CA THR A 23 0.62 4.29 7.15
C THR A 23 -0.53 5.25 6.84
N LEU A 24 -1.76 4.89 7.20
CA LEU A 24 -2.94 5.74 7.04
C LEU A 24 -2.78 7.07 7.79
N TRP A 25 -2.29 7.02 9.03
CA TRP A 25 -1.99 8.21 9.82
C TRP A 25 -0.94 9.10 9.16
N ALA A 26 0.14 8.54 8.64
CA ALA A 26 1.19 9.29 7.96
C ALA A 26 0.64 10.00 6.71
N PHE A 27 -0.16 9.29 5.89
CA PHE A 27 -0.84 9.91 4.75
C PHE A 27 -1.86 10.98 5.17
N ALA A 28 -2.57 10.79 6.28
CA ALA A 28 -3.49 11.79 6.81
C ALA A 28 -2.77 13.04 7.32
N ARG A 29 -1.59 12.89 7.94
CA ARG A 29 -0.74 14.02 8.38
C ARG A 29 -0.31 14.86 7.18
N ASP A 30 -0.06 14.23 6.04
CA ASP A 30 0.37 14.90 4.80
C ASP A 30 -0.85 15.35 3.95
N GLU A 31 -2.04 15.42 4.55
CA GLU A 31 -3.31 15.84 3.94
C GLU A 31 -3.70 15.05 2.68
N ALA A 32 -3.23 13.80 2.57
CA ALA A 32 -3.41 12.93 1.41
C ALA A 32 -4.69 12.09 1.43
N THR A 33 -5.46 12.10 2.53
CA THR A 33 -6.64 11.24 2.72
C THR A 33 -7.92 12.02 3.03
N PRO A 34 -9.11 11.43 2.78
CA PRO A 34 -10.36 11.99 3.29
C PRO A 34 -10.34 12.06 4.82
N PHE A 35 -10.90 13.12 5.41
CA PHE A 35 -10.93 13.33 6.86
C PHE A 35 -9.54 13.38 7.51
N ASP A 36 -8.56 13.90 6.78
CA ASP A 36 -7.16 14.11 7.18
C ASP A 36 -7.00 14.63 8.63
N LYS A 37 -7.73 15.70 9.01
CA LYS A 37 -7.70 16.28 10.38
C LYS A 37 -8.15 15.33 11.49
N HIS A 38 -8.99 14.34 11.19
CA HIS A 38 -9.45 13.37 12.18
C HIS A 38 -8.49 12.19 12.27
N LEU A 39 -8.02 11.70 11.11
CA LEU A 39 -7.14 10.53 10.99
C LEU A 39 -5.69 10.82 11.40
N SER A 40 -5.24 12.08 11.30
CA SER A 40 -3.90 12.53 11.71
C SER A 40 -3.73 12.73 13.22
N LYS A 41 -4.82 12.67 14.02
CA LYS A 41 -4.74 12.85 15.47
C LYS A 41 -4.11 11.64 16.15
N VAL A 42 -3.17 11.92 17.05
CA VAL A 42 -2.54 10.93 17.93
C VAL A 42 -3.09 11.11 19.34
N ASP A 43 -3.43 10.01 20.00
CA ASP A 43 -3.87 10.04 21.39
C ASP A 43 -2.69 10.41 22.32
N HIS A 44 -2.91 11.34 23.25
CA HIS A 44 -1.84 11.86 24.12
C HIS A 44 -1.36 10.82 25.15
N ASN A 45 -2.27 9.98 25.65
CA ASN A 45 -1.96 9.01 26.70
C ASN A 45 -1.35 7.75 26.10
N LEU A 46 -1.95 7.24 25.03
CA LEU A 46 -1.54 5.99 24.39
C LEU A 46 -0.42 6.18 23.36
N LYS A 47 -0.16 7.42 22.92
CA LYS A 47 0.84 7.78 21.90
C LYS A 47 0.66 7.01 20.58
N VAL A 48 -0.57 6.64 20.25
CA VAL A 48 -0.94 5.91 19.03
C VAL A 48 -2.09 6.61 18.29
N PRO A 49 -2.20 6.47 16.96
CA PRO A 49 -3.27 7.09 16.18
C PRO A 49 -4.57 6.26 16.30
N THR A 50 -5.26 6.37 17.43
CA THR A 50 -6.47 5.58 17.75
C THR A 50 -7.56 5.70 16.68
N ASN A 51 -7.78 6.90 16.14
CA ASN A 51 -8.78 7.12 15.09
C ASN A 51 -8.46 6.37 13.80
N ALA A 52 -7.17 6.31 13.42
CA ALA A 52 -6.73 5.54 12.26
C ALA A 52 -6.88 4.04 12.50
N ILE A 53 -6.56 3.55 13.71
CA ILE A 53 -6.74 2.14 14.10
C ILE A 53 -8.22 1.74 14.00
N ILE A 54 -9.12 2.50 14.62
CA ILE A 54 -10.57 2.22 14.59
C ILE A 54 -11.09 2.21 13.16
N THR A 55 -10.67 3.20 12.35
CA THR A 55 -11.08 3.29 10.95
C THR A 55 -10.65 2.04 10.19
N VAL A 56 -9.38 1.64 10.28
CA VAL A 56 -8.87 0.43 9.61
C VAL A 56 -9.60 -0.82 10.09
N CYS A 57 -9.87 -0.96 11.40
CA CYS A 57 -10.65 -2.07 11.95
C CYS A 57 -12.06 -2.15 11.35
N ILE A 58 -12.77 -1.02 11.25
CA ILE A 58 -14.12 -0.96 10.66
C ILE A 58 -14.06 -1.35 9.18
N PHE A 59 -13.15 -0.76 8.41
CA PHE A 59 -12.99 -1.11 6.99
C PHE A 59 -12.65 -2.59 6.79
N GLN A 60 -11.76 -3.15 7.60
CA GLN A 60 -11.41 -4.57 7.54
C GLN A 60 -12.62 -5.46 7.87
N ALA A 61 -13.42 -5.11 8.89
CA ALA A 61 -14.64 -5.84 9.22
C ALA A 61 -15.65 -5.80 8.05
N LEU A 62 -15.86 -4.63 7.45
CA LEU A 62 -16.74 -4.47 6.28
C LEU A 62 -16.26 -5.27 5.07
N LEU A 63 -14.95 -5.29 4.80
CA LEU A 63 -14.37 -6.13 3.74
C LEU A 63 -14.60 -7.62 4.01
N GLY A 64 -14.52 -8.06 5.27
CA GLY A 64 -14.83 -9.43 5.67
C GLY A 64 -16.28 -9.83 5.40
N LEU A 65 -17.24 -8.90 5.54
CA LEU A 65 -18.66 -9.16 5.25
C LEU A 65 -18.93 -9.47 3.78
N ILE A 66 -18.06 -9.06 2.85
CA ILE A 66 -18.19 -9.38 1.41
C ILE A 66 -18.22 -10.89 1.19
N TYR A 67 -17.49 -11.65 2.00
CA TYR A 67 -17.43 -13.11 1.90
C TYR A 67 -18.81 -13.77 2.08
N LEU A 68 -19.69 -13.18 2.90
CA LEU A 68 -21.05 -13.68 3.11
C LEU A 68 -21.92 -13.55 1.86
N GLY A 69 -21.67 -12.54 1.03
CA GLY A 69 -22.40 -12.33 -0.22
C GLY A 69 -21.80 -13.11 -1.39
N SER A 70 -20.48 -13.07 -1.55
CA SER A 70 -19.79 -13.76 -2.63
C SER A 70 -18.34 -14.10 -2.27
N PRO A 71 -18.00 -15.40 -2.13
CA PRO A 71 -16.62 -15.84 -1.96
C PRO A 71 -15.72 -15.42 -3.13
N ALA A 72 -16.25 -15.41 -4.36
CA ALA A 72 -15.52 -14.97 -5.54
C ALA A 72 -15.13 -13.48 -5.46
N ALA A 73 -16.05 -12.63 -4.98
CA ALA A 73 -15.76 -11.21 -4.79
C ALA A 73 -14.71 -10.97 -3.70
N PHE A 74 -14.81 -11.68 -2.58
CA PHE A 74 -13.81 -11.58 -1.51
C PHE A 74 -12.42 -12.05 -1.99
N ASN A 75 -12.35 -13.19 -2.68
CA ASN A 75 -11.09 -13.69 -3.24
C ASN A 75 -10.49 -12.71 -4.26
N ALA A 76 -11.32 -12.06 -5.08
CA ALA A 76 -10.85 -11.04 -6.01
C ALA A 76 -10.21 -9.83 -5.30
N VAL A 77 -10.74 -9.41 -4.15
CA VAL A 77 -10.14 -8.35 -3.31
C VAL A 77 -8.80 -8.80 -2.73
N LEU A 78 -8.70 -10.03 -2.23
CA LEU A 78 -7.43 -10.58 -1.72
C LEU A 78 -6.36 -10.66 -2.81
N SER A 79 -6.71 -11.16 -3.99
CA SER A 79 -5.81 -11.22 -5.14
C SER A 79 -5.43 -9.81 -5.63
N MET A 80 -6.35 -8.84 -5.59
CA MET A 80 -6.07 -7.44 -5.88
C MET A 80 -5.05 -6.84 -4.90
N ALA A 81 -5.10 -7.19 -3.61
CA ALA A 81 -4.12 -6.70 -2.64
C ALA A 81 -2.67 -7.12 -2.99
N ILE A 82 -2.48 -8.35 -3.49
CA ILE A 82 -1.19 -8.85 -3.97
C ILE A 82 -0.71 -8.04 -5.18
N VAL A 83 -1.59 -7.88 -6.17
CA VAL A 83 -1.30 -7.09 -7.40
C VAL A 83 -0.98 -5.63 -7.03
N GLY A 84 -1.73 -5.03 -6.12
CA GLY A 84 -1.53 -3.67 -5.63
C GLY A 84 -0.20 -3.49 -4.89
N MET A 85 0.21 -4.47 -4.08
CA MET A 85 1.52 -4.48 -3.43
C MET A 85 2.66 -4.47 -4.46
N TYR A 86 2.57 -5.35 -5.47
CA TYR A 86 3.56 -5.41 -6.54
C TYR A 86 3.61 -4.14 -7.39
N LEU A 87 2.46 -3.54 -7.69
CA LEU A 87 2.37 -2.24 -8.34
C LEU A 87 2.97 -1.13 -7.46
N SER A 88 2.77 -1.17 -6.14
CA SER A 88 3.41 -0.20 -5.24
C SER A 88 4.94 -0.30 -5.26
N TYR A 89 5.51 -1.47 -5.51
CA TYR A 89 6.96 -1.66 -5.62
C TYR A 89 7.50 -1.21 -6.98
N ILE A 90 6.72 -1.35 -8.06
CA ILE A 90 7.18 -0.93 -9.38
C ILE A 90 7.37 0.58 -9.48
N LEU A 91 6.54 1.37 -8.78
CA LEU A 91 6.58 2.84 -8.83
C LEU A 91 7.94 3.45 -8.41
N PRO A 92 8.49 3.18 -7.20
CA PRO A 92 9.78 3.71 -6.80
C PRO A 92 10.95 3.12 -7.62
N ILE A 93 10.86 1.86 -8.05
CA ILE A 93 11.89 1.24 -8.91
C ILE A 93 11.93 1.92 -10.27
N ALA A 94 10.77 2.14 -10.89
CA ALA A 94 10.65 2.85 -12.16
C ALA A 94 11.12 4.30 -12.03
N TYR A 95 10.73 5.00 -10.96
CA TYR A 95 11.21 6.35 -10.68
C TYR A 95 12.75 6.39 -10.57
N MET A 96 13.35 5.45 -9.83
CA MET A 96 14.80 5.36 -9.68
C MET A 96 15.51 4.99 -11.00
N ALA A 97 14.90 4.13 -11.82
CA ALA A 97 15.45 3.71 -13.11
C ALA A 97 15.43 4.84 -14.16
N LEU A 98 14.37 5.65 -14.18
CA LEU A 98 14.14 6.68 -15.19
C LEU A 98 14.74 8.04 -14.80
N TYR A 99 14.56 8.47 -13.54
CA TYR A 99 14.85 9.83 -13.08
C TYR A 99 15.86 9.86 -11.93
N GLY A 100 15.68 8.99 -10.93
CA GLY A 100 16.37 9.09 -9.63
C GLY A 100 17.89 8.96 -9.64
N ARG A 101 18.53 8.41 -10.69
CA ARG A 101 20.01 8.33 -10.76
C ARG A 101 20.67 9.48 -11.51
N LYS A 102 19.95 10.18 -12.39
CA LYS A 102 20.48 11.33 -13.15
C LYS A 102 20.30 12.64 -12.37
N ASP A 103 19.20 12.73 -11.64
CA ASP A 103 18.77 13.96 -10.98
C ASP A 103 19.16 14.02 -9.49
N THR A 104 19.76 12.96 -8.95
CA THR A 104 20.23 12.94 -7.55
C THR A 104 21.71 13.33 -7.49
N PRO A 105 22.05 14.52 -6.96
CA PRO A 105 23.43 14.93 -6.81
C PRO A 105 24.17 14.01 -5.82
N ALA A 106 25.48 13.84 -6.02
CA ALA A 106 26.28 12.80 -5.37
C ALA A 106 26.32 12.90 -3.83
N ASP A 107 26.09 14.10 -3.30
CA ASP A 107 25.96 14.42 -1.87
C ASP A 107 24.68 13.85 -1.23
N LYS A 108 23.67 13.53 -2.04
CA LYS A 108 22.39 12.93 -1.60
C LYS A 108 22.31 11.42 -1.82
N HIS A 109 23.41 10.78 -2.24
CA HIS A 109 23.43 9.33 -2.39
C HIS A 109 23.45 8.69 -1.00
N GLY A 110 22.55 7.74 -0.77
CA GLY A 110 22.56 6.97 0.48
C GLY A 110 23.84 6.16 0.64
N HIS A 111 24.12 5.70 1.86
CA HIS A 111 25.34 4.93 2.18
C HIS A 111 25.52 3.65 1.32
N PHE A 112 24.45 3.15 0.70
CA PHE A 112 24.49 2.01 -0.22
C PHE A 112 24.22 2.46 -1.67
N ASN A 113 25.19 2.20 -2.56
CA ASN A 113 25.08 2.53 -3.97
C ASN A 113 25.62 1.38 -4.86
N LEU A 114 24.75 0.82 -5.70
CA LEU A 114 25.07 -0.20 -6.70
C LEU A 114 25.77 0.36 -7.96
N GLY A 115 26.27 1.59 -7.91
CA GLY A 115 26.96 2.24 -9.02
C GLY A 115 26.06 2.55 -10.22
N LYS A 116 26.67 3.15 -11.25
CA LYS A 116 25.97 3.67 -12.44
C LYS A 116 25.48 2.57 -13.39
N TYR A 117 26.12 1.39 -13.40
CA TYR A 117 25.86 0.33 -14.37
C TYR A 117 25.07 -0.83 -13.78
N VAL A 118 25.49 -1.33 -12.61
CA VAL A 118 24.86 -2.49 -11.97
C VAL A 118 23.48 -2.12 -11.42
N GLY A 119 23.34 -0.93 -10.85
CA GLY A 119 22.06 -0.43 -10.33
C GLY A 119 20.89 -0.43 -11.34
N PRO A 120 21.02 0.19 -12.52
CA PRO A 120 19.97 0.16 -13.54
C PRO A 120 19.62 -1.24 -14.05
N ILE A 121 20.60 -2.14 -14.20
CA ILE A 121 20.38 -3.52 -14.63
C ILE A 121 19.44 -4.23 -13.65
N PHE A 122 19.74 -4.15 -12.34
CA PHE A 122 18.88 -4.76 -11.33
C PHE A 122 17.49 -4.11 -11.28
N ASN A 123 17.39 -2.78 -11.45
CA ASN A 123 16.08 -2.13 -11.51
C ASN A 123 15.23 -2.69 -12.67
N TRP A 124 15.80 -2.88 -13.86
CA TRP A 124 15.10 -3.46 -15.00
C TRP A 124 14.70 -4.93 -14.77
N ILE A 125 15.61 -5.74 -14.23
CA ILE A 125 15.33 -7.14 -13.89
C ILE A 125 14.19 -7.22 -12.86
N SER A 126 14.22 -6.40 -11.81
CA SER A 126 13.17 -6.35 -10.80
C SER A 126 11.83 -5.92 -11.39
N MET A 127 11.79 -4.91 -12.28
CA MET A 127 10.55 -4.50 -12.94
C MET A 127 9.98 -5.61 -13.82
N LEU A 128 10.81 -6.27 -14.63
CA LEU A 128 10.38 -7.39 -15.48
C LEU A 128 9.83 -8.55 -14.64
N TRP A 129 10.50 -8.86 -13.52
CA TRP A 129 10.06 -9.90 -12.59
C TRP A 129 8.72 -9.57 -11.94
N ILE A 130 8.53 -8.32 -11.51
CA ILE A 130 7.27 -7.85 -10.93
C ILE A 130 6.14 -7.91 -11.96
N ILE A 131 6.38 -7.49 -13.21
CA ILE A 131 5.39 -7.57 -14.30
C ILE A 131 4.99 -9.02 -14.55
N LEU A 132 5.96 -9.93 -14.60
CA LEU A 132 5.71 -11.36 -14.74
C LEU A 132 4.79 -11.86 -13.61
N ILE A 133 5.13 -11.57 -12.34
CA ILE A 133 4.31 -12.01 -11.21
C ILE A 133 2.90 -11.45 -11.29
N ILE A 134 2.71 -10.19 -11.67
CA ILE A 134 1.37 -9.59 -11.80
C ILE A 134 0.54 -10.36 -12.82
N ILE A 135 1.11 -10.67 -14.00
CA ILE A 135 0.39 -11.43 -15.04
C ILE A 135 -0.05 -12.79 -14.50
N PHE A 136 0.89 -13.58 -13.95
CA PHE A 136 0.58 -14.90 -13.42
C PHE A 136 -0.38 -14.85 -12.22
N SER A 137 -0.30 -13.81 -11.38
CA SER A 137 -1.19 -13.61 -10.24
C SER A 137 -2.63 -13.30 -10.64
N THR A 138 -2.90 -12.94 -11.90
CA THR A 138 -4.26 -12.75 -12.42
C THR A 138 -4.87 -14.00 -13.05
N PHE A 139 -4.10 -15.09 -13.15
CA PHE A 139 -4.62 -16.34 -13.72
C PHE A 139 -5.52 -17.08 -12.71
N PRO A 140 -6.55 -17.81 -13.21
CA PRO A 140 -7.33 -18.72 -12.37
C PRO A 140 -6.49 -19.95 -11.99
N ILE A 141 -6.80 -20.53 -10.82
CA ILE A 141 -6.04 -21.67 -10.26
C ILE A 141 -6.48 -23.00 -10.89
N GLU A 142 -7.71 -23.07 -11.42
CA GLU A 142 -8.32 -24.31 -11.93
C GLU A 142 -8.95 -24.10 -13.30
N LEU A 143 -8.95 -25.18 -14.11
CA LEU A 143 -9.63 -25.26 -15.41
C LEU A 143 -10.70 -26.38 -15.33
N PRO A 144 -11.88 -26.23 -15.97
CA PRO A 144 -12.31 -25.10 -16.80
C PRO A 144 -12.69 -23.84 -16.00
N VAL A 145 -12.51 -22.66 -16.62
CA VAL A 145 -12.84 -21.38 -15.99
C VAL A 145 -14.35 -21.18 -15.96
N THR A 146 -14.88 -20.88 -14.78
CA THR A 146 -16.27 -20.52 -14.51
C THR A 146 -16.33 -19.13 -13.88
N ALA A 147 -17.50 -18.49 -13.88
CA ALA A 147 -17.67 -17.18 -13.23
C ALA A 147 -17.39 -17.20 -11.72
N GLN A 148 -17.37 -18.39 -11.08
CA GLN A 148 -17.10 -18.52 -9.65
C GLN A 148 -15.62 -18.70 -9.32
N ASN A 149 -14.82 -19.26 -10.24
CA ASN A 149 -13.39 -19.51 -10.03
C ASN A 149 -12.48 -18.53 -10.77
N MET A 150 -13.05 -17.64 -11.60
CA MET A 150 -12.31 -16.61 -12.31
C MET A 150 -11.69 -15.60 -11.34
N ASN A 151 -10.43 -15.25 -11.57
CA ASN A 151 -9.73 -14.26 -10.78
C ASN A 151 -10.01 -12.85 -11.30
N TYR A 152 -10.88 -12.12 -10.60
CA TYR A 152 -11.28 -10.75 -10.98
C TYR A 152 -10.34 -9.65 -10.46
N ALA A 153 -9.13 -9.99 -9.97
CA ALA A 153 -8.20 -9.03 -9.37
C ALA A 153 -7.90 -7.82 -10.27
N ALA A 154 -7.70 -8.04 -11.57
CA ALA A 154 -7.39 -6.96 -12.52
C ALA A 154 -8.53 -5.92 -12.61
N VAL A 155 -9.78 -6.39 -12.62
CA VAL A 155 -10.97 -5.53 -12.68
C VAL A 155 -11.11 -4.72 -11.40
N VAL A 156 -10.97 -5.40 -10.25
CA VAL A 156 -11.05 -4.75 -8.94
C VAL A 156 -9.90 -3.75 -8.76
N MET A 157 -8.70 -4.07 -9.23
CA MET A 157 -7.53 -3.17 -9.19
C MET A 157 -7.76 -1.93 -10.05
N PHE A 158 -8.29 -2.09 -11.26
CA PHE A 158 -8.62 -0.96 -12.13
C PHE A 158 -9.62 -0.01 -11.46
N ALA A 159 -10.70 -0.56 -10.89
CA ALA A 159 -11.68 0.22 -10.15
C ALA A 159 -11.05 0.97 -8.95
N TRP A 160 -10.13 0.32 -8.24
CA TRP A 160 -9.41 0.92 -7.11
C TRP A 160 -8.49 2.07 -7.52
N ILE A 161 -7.72 1.89 -8.61
CA ILE A 161 -6.87 2.95 -9.17
C ILE A 161 -7.73 4.13 -9.63
N LEU A 162 -8.84 3.85 -10.32
CA LEU A 162 -9.75 4.90 -10.78
C LEU A 162 -10.33 5.69 -9.61
N PHE A 163 -10.76 5.01 -8.54
CA PHE A 163 -11.23 5.65 -7.32
C PHE A 163 -10.18 6.61 -6.72
N GLY A 164 -8.93 6.13 -6.59
CA GLY A 164 -7.82 6.95 -6.11
C GLY A 164 -7.50 8.14 -7.02
N ALA A 165 -7.49 7.92 -8.34
CA ALA A 165 -7.25 8.97 -9.33
C ALA A 165 -8.33 10.05 -9.31
N LEU A 166 -9.60 9.66 -9.17
CA LEU A 166 -10.73 10.58 -9.04
C LEU A 166 -10.63 11.39 -7.74
N TYR A 167 -10.30 10.75 -6.62
CA TYR A 167 -10.08 11.44 -5.36
C TYR A 167 -8.94 12.48 -5.48
N TYR A 168 -7.82 12.09 -6.09
CA TYR A 168 -6.69 12.99 -6.32
C TYR A 168 -7.07 14.17 -7.25
N ALA A 169 -7.75 13.89 -8.36
CA ALA A 169 -8.13 14.91 -9.35
C ALA A 169 -9.15 15.93 -8.81
N THR A 170 -10.03 15.51 -7.89
CA THR A 170 -11.09 16.36 -7.33
C THR A 170 -10.64 17.10 -6.07
N THR A 171 -10.02 16.40 -5.12
CA THR A 171 -9.74 16.92 -3.78
C THR A 171 -8.25 16.90 -3.46
N GLY A 172 -7.58 15.78 -3.72
CA GLY A 172 -6.19 15.55 -3.28
C GLY A 172 -5.19 16.56 -3.82
N LYS A 173 -5.28 16.93 -5.10
CA LYS A 173 -4.36 17.87 -5.75
C LYS A 173 -4.30 19.27 -5.09
N ASN A 174 -5.37 19.67 -4.42
CA ASN A 174 -5.48 20.99 -3.78
C ASN A 174 -5.03 20.98 -2.31
N LYS A 175 -5.00 19.80 -1.68
CA LYS A 175 -4.70 19.64 -0.25
C LYS A 175 -3.31 19.04 0.00
N PHE A 176 -2.88 18.15 -0.90
CA PHE A 176 -1.68 17.35 -0.69
C PHE A 176 -0.44 18.22 -0.52
N LYS A 177 0.26 18.02 0.59
CA LYS A 177 1.53 18.70 0.88
C LYS A 177 2.65 17.68 0.74
N VAL A 178 3.65 18.01 -0.07
CA VAL A 178 4.86 17.18 -0.17
C VAL A 178 5.56 17.18 1.19
N PRO A 179 5.94 16.01 1.74
CA PRO A 179 6.67 15.95 2.99
C PRO A 179 7.99 16.73 2.87
N GLU A 180 8.14 17.80 3.64
CA GLU A 180 9.42 18.49 3.73
C GLU A 180 10.45 17.58 4.44
N PRO A 181 11.71 17.51 3.97
CA PRO A 181 12.78 16.79 4.67
C PRO A 181 13.06 17.47 6.02
N SER A 182 12.28 17.13 7.04
CA SER A 182 12.33 17.55 8.44
C SER A 182 12.94 18.93 8.72
N MET A 183 12.10 19.93 9.02
CA MET A 183 12.43 20.76 10.18
C MET A 183 12.50 19.85 11.42
N PRO A 184 13.43 20.09 12.36
CA PRO A 184 13.51 19.32 13.60
C PRO A 184 12.12 19.28 14.23
N ILE A 185 11.71 18.09 14.67
CA ILE A 185 10.42 17.88 15.34
C ILE A 185 10.33 18.90 16.47
N SER A 186 9.58 19.99 16.25
CA SER A 186 9.19 20.88 17.32
C SER A 186 8.18 20.09 18.12
N PHE A 187 8.68 19.37 19.12
CA PHE A 187 7.86 19.05 20.25
C PHE A 187 7.39 20.40 20.78
N GLY A 188 6.12 20.72 20.54
CA GLY A 188 5.42 21.78 21.23
C GLY A 188 5.35 21.41 22.71
N ILE A 189 6.49 21.55 23.38
CA ILE A 189 6.58 21.64 24.83
C ILE A 189 6.46 23.13 25.09
N PRO A 190 5.52 23.55 25.97
CA PRO A 190 5.37 24.96 26.32
C PRO A 190 6.66 25.59 26.85
#